data_AF-A0A1I0QS62-F1
#
_entry.id   AF-A0A1I0QS62-F1
#
_cell.length_a   1.000
_cell.length_b   1.000
_cell.length_c   1.000
_cell.angle_alpha   90.00
_cell.angle_beta   90.00
_cell.angle_gamma   90.00
#
_symmetry.space_group_name_H-M   'P 1'
#
loop_
_entity.id
_entity.type
_entity.pdbx_description
1 polymer ?
#
loop_
_entity_poly.entity_id
_entity_poly.type
_entity_poly.pdbx_seq_one_letter_code
_entity_poly.pdbx_strand_id
1 'polypeptide(L)' 'MRDEEEIREQYEFLVEELDSEDMNHEGVRQMFTYYRRALGWVLEEEHM' A
#
# COMPACT_ATOMS: atom_id res chain seq x y z
N MET A 1 -10.71 14.38 -1.93
CA MET A 1 -10.05 13.06 -1.82
C MET A 1 -8.57 13.28 -2.04
N ARG A 2 -7.72 12.33 -1.62
CA ARG A 2 -6.31 12.33 -2.04
C ARG A 2 -6.23 12.15 -3.55
N ASP A 3 -5.22 12.70 -4.19
CA ASP A 3 -4.99 12.55 -5.63
C ASP A 3 -4.21 11.26 -5.96
N GLU A 4 -4.19 10.86 -7.25
CA GLU A 4 -3.54 9.64 -7.73
C GLU A 4 -2.05 9.56 -7.33
N GLU A 5 -1.34 10.69 -7.35
CA GLU A 5 0.08 10.80 -7.03
C GLU A 5 0.31 10.50 -5.54
N GLU A 6 -0.46 11.13 -4.65
CA GLU A 6 -0.42 10.84 -3.21
C GLU A 6 -0.74 9.38 -2.89
N ILE A 7 -1.64 8.74 -3.66
CA ILE A 7 -2.02 7.33 -3.47
C ILE A 7 -0.90 6.40 -3.94
N ARG A 8 -0.24 6.72 -5.06
CA ARG A 8 0.89 5.97 -5.60
C ARG A 8 2.09 6.00 -4.66
N GLU A 9 2.46 7.17 -4.15
CA GLU A 9 3.55 7.32 -3.18
C GLU A 9 3.33 6.45 -1.93
N GLN A 10 2.09 6.42 -1.43
CA GLN A 10 1.74 5.57 -0.29
C GLN A 10 1.80 4.08 -0.62
N TYR A 11 1.36 3.68 -1.80
CA TYR A 11 1.45 2.29 -2.22
C TYR A 11 2.92 1.83 -2.27
N GLU A 12 3.79 2.64 -2.87
CA GLU A 12 5.23 2.34 -2.98
C GLU A 12 5.90 2.27 -1.61
N PHE A 13 5.62 3.23 -0.73
CA PHE A 13 6.09 3.19 0.66
C PHE A 13 5.68 1.91 1.40
N LEU A 14 4.42 1.49 1.29
CA LEU A 14 3.95 0.26 1.96
C LEU A 14 4.63 -0.99 1.41
N VAL A 15 4.98 -1.02 0.12
CA VAL A 15 5.72 -2.13 -0.49
C VAL A 15 7.13 -2.21 0.09
N GLU A 16 7.83 -1.08 0.15
CA GLU A 16 9.18 -1.01 0.72
C GLU A 16 9.20 -1.43 2.19
N GLU A 17 8.24 -0.94 2.99
CA GLU A 17 8.13 -1.31 4.40
C GLU A 17 7.86 -2.81 4.58
N LEU A 18 6.94 -3.40 3.79
CA LEU A 18 6.61 -4.83 3.85
C LEU A 18 7.76 -5.77 3.49
N ASP A 19 8.71 -5.28 2.69
CA ASP A 19 9.91 -6.01 2.29
C ASP A 19 11.08 -5.80 3.27
N SER A 20 10.97 -4.88 4.23
CA SER A 20 12.00 -4.63 5.23
C SER A 20 12.05 -5.70 6.34
N GLU A 21 13.26 -5.96 6.86
CA GLU A 21 13.46 -6.97 7.93
C GLU A 21 12.83 -6.55 9.27
N ASP A 22 12.75 -5.24 9.55
CA ASP A 22 12.13 -4.69 10.76
C ASP A 22 10.60 -4.91 10.81
N MET A 23 10.00 -5.07 9.63
CA MET A 23 8.57 -5.28 9.40
C MET A 23 8.18 -6.76 9.29
N ASN A 24 9.10 -7.68 9.57
CA ASN A 24 8.89 -9.12 9.39
C ASN A 24 7.99 -9.76 10.47
N HIS A 25 7.34 -8.95 11.31
CA HIS A 25 6.33 -9.44 12.24
C HIS A 25 5.03 -9.77 11.49
N GLU A 26 4.63 -11.04 11.50
CA GLU A 26 3.53 -11.59 10.69
C GLU A 26 2.22 -10.77 10.79
N GLY A 27 1.84 -10.34 11.99
CA GLY A 27 0.64 -9.52 12.19
C GLY A 27 0.67 -8.16 11.48
N VAL A 28 1.85 -7.54 11.36
CA VAL A 28 1.96 -6.23 10.70
C VAL A 28 2.00 -6.40 9.18
N ARG A 29 2.61 -7.48 8.67
CA ARG A 29 2.55 -7.84 7.25
C ARG A 29 1.11 -8.09 6.77
N GLN A 30 0.31 -8.79 7.58
CA GLN A 30 -1.10 -9.03 7.27
C GLN A 30 -1.89 -7.72 7.22
N MET A 31 -1.72 -6.83 8.20
CA MET A 31 -2.42 -5.53 8.21
C MET A 31 -2.04 -4.69 6.97
N PHE A 32 -0.75 -4.55 6.68
CA PHE A 32 -0.26 -3.77 5.53
C PHE A 32 -0.70 -4.36 4.19
N THR A 33 -0.86 -5.68 4.09
CA THR A 33 -1.37 -6.34 2.86
C THR A 33 -2.77 -5.83 2.50
N TYR A 34 -3.66 -5.65 3.50
CA TYR A 34 -5.00 -5.11 3.25
C TYR A 34 -4.95 -3.65 2.81
N TYR A 35 -4.08 -2.84 3.41
CA TYR A 35 -3.88 -1.44 3.02
C TYR A 35 -3.34 -1.31 1.59
N ARG A 36 -2.32 -2.10 1.23
CA ARG A 36 -1.76 -2.14 -0.13
C ARG A 36 -2.83 -2.48 -1.18
N ARG A 37 -3.70 -3.46 -0.87
CA ARG A 37 -4.78 -3.88 -1.78
C ARG A 37 -5.84 -2.79 -1.97
N ALA A 38 -6.22 -2.12 -0.88
CA ALA A 38 -7.19 -1.02 -0.94
C ALA A 38 -6.66 0.14 -1.81
N LEU A 39 -5.40 0.54 -1.62
CA LEU A 39 -4.78 1.59 -2.45
C LEU A 39 -4.66 1.16 -3.92
N GLY A 40 -4.30 -0.09 -4.19
CA GLY A 40 -4.25 -0.63 -5.56
C GLY A 40 -5.60 -0.55 -6.27
N TRP A 41 -6.70 -0.85 -5.58
CA TRP A 41 -8.04 -0.69 -6.15
C TRP A 41 -8.40 0.76 -6.45
N VAL A 42 -8.03 1.72 -5.59
CA VAL A 42 -8.30 3.14 -5.86
C VAL A 42 -7.51 3.62 -7.09
N LEU A 43 -6.26 3.17 -7.25
CA LEU A 43 -5.45 3.46 -8.44
C LEU A 43 -6.04 2.82 -9.71
N GLU A 44 -6.60 1.61 -9.61
CA GLU A 44 -7.28 0.97 -10.73
C GLU A 44 -8.60 1.67 -11.11
N GLU A 45 -9.37 2.17 -10.13
CA GLU A 45 -10.63 2.89 -10.35
C GLU A 45 -10.44 4.26 -11.03
N GLU A 46 -9.39 5.04 -10.70
CA GLU A 46 -9.15 6.33 -11.37
C GLU A 46 -8.75 6.20 -12.84
N HIS A 47 -8.36 5.00 -13.29
CA HIS A 47 -8.01 4.72 -14.68
C HIS A 47 -9.17 4.11 -15.52
N MET A 48 -10.39 4.00 -14.97
CA MET A 48 -11.62 3.57 -15.67
C MET A 48 -12.56 4.75 -16.00
#